data_AF-X1SVB8-F1
#
_entry.id   AF-X1SVB8-F1
#
_cell.length_a   1.000
_cell.length_b   1.000
_cell.length_c   1.000
_cell.angle_alpha   90.00
_cell.angle_beta   90.00
_cell.angle_gamma   90.00
#
_symmetry.space_group_name_H-M   'P 1'
#
loop_
_entity.id
_entity.type
_entity.pdbx_description
1 polymer ?
#
loop_
_entity_poly.entity_id
_entity_poly.type
_entity_poly.pdbx_seq_one_letter_code
_entity_poly.pdbx_strand_id
1 'polypeptide(L)'
;MGDDVFRYSYAAEAIKSGWGGFNDGTRIHEAGGAIAEHAVGATLINFDCADVVAENGLQGGYVCRYVAPAFRCRIKSNLKTAAGILAITLRDPLPVVIGVTEWIAAYPSIYSRILKAGGVSAAAGFMAVVCVPLIDVAAGRYFWGLTWGPFPGPCGIYGNLIGKTAGQRTVHFDGVGELVYRPGSEATDAHLQPAGYLLFDGRVLTYGDQLVMLQLAP
;
A
#
# COMPACT_ATOMS: atom_id res chain seq x y z
N MET A 1 6.84 25.01 -5.74
CA MET A 1 7.12 23.64 -6.26
C MET A 1 6.54 22.69 -5.22
N GLY A 2 5.80 21.66 -5.64
CA GLY A 2 5.06 20.80 -4.72
C GLY A 2 5.91 19.62 -4.27
N ASP A 3 6.17 19.54 -2.97
CA ASP A 3 6.93 18.45 -2.35
C ASP A 3 6.05 17.22 -2.05
N ASP A 4 4.73 17.39 -2.20
CA ASP A 4 3.72 16.38 -1.86
C ASP A 4 3.37 15.48 -3.06
N VAL A 5 3.35 14.17 -2.82
CA VAL A 5 2.81 13.17 -3.74
C VAL A 5 1.59 12.53 -3.09
N PHE A 6 0.46 12.61 -3.79
CA PHE A 6 -0.81 12.02 -3.34
C PHE A 6 -1.25 10.85 -4.21
N ARG A 7 -1.96 9.91 -3.59
CA ARG A 7 -2.67 8.81 -4.27
C ARG A 7 -4.15 8.84 -3.91
N TYR A 8 -4.99 8.65 -4.92
CA TYR A 8 -6.43 8.56 -4.73
C TYR A 8 -6.77 7.19 -4.14
N SER A 9 -7.43 7.21 -2.99
CA SER A 9 -7.63 6.06 -2.13
C SER A 9 -9.08 5.95 -1.69
N TYR A 10 -9.49 4.75 -1.29
CA TYR A 10 -10.81 4.49 -0.71
C TYR A 10 -10.68 3.92 0.71
N ALA A 11 -11.31 4.57 1.68
CA ALA A 11 -11.30 4.16 3.08
C ALA A 11 -12.39 3.12 3.33
N ALA A 12 -12.02 1.88 3.63
CA ALA A 12 -12.97 0.85 4.06
C ALA A 12 -13.29 0.92 5.55
N GLU A 13 -12.44 1.57 6.33
CA GLU A 13 -12.64 1.88 7.74
C GLU A 13 -12.38 3.36 7.98
N ALA A 14 -12.74 3.86 9.17
CA ALA A 14 -12.43 5.23 9.54
C ALA A 14 -10.94 5.37 9.89
N ILE A 15 -10.26 6.35 9.28
CA ILE A 15 -8.81 6.58 9.43
C ILE A 15 -8.60 8.01 9.92
N LYS A 16 -7.70 8.18 10.89
CA LYS A 16 -7.39 9.47 11.49
C LYS A 16 -6.31 10.22 10.71
N SER A 17 -6.41 11.54 10.70
CA SER A 17 -5.38 12.44 10.15
C SER A 17 -4.01 12.16 10.75
N GLY A 18 -2.98 12.10 9.90
CA GLY A 18 -1.58 11.89 10.30
C GLY A 18 -1.23 10.44 10.63
N TRP A 19 -2.20 9.52 10.67
CA TRP A 19 -1.94 8.09 10.92
C TRP A 19 -1.67 7.35 9.62
N GLY A 20 -0.83 6.33 9.66
CA GLY A 20 -0.64 5.40 8.55
C GLY A 20 -1.95 4.68 8.20
N GLY A 21 -2.36 4.78 6.94
CA GLY A 21 -3.46 3.99 6.37
C GLY A 21 -2.93 2.68 5.82
N PHE A 22 -3.50 1.56 6.26
CA PHE A 22 -3.00 0.22 5.93
C PHE A 22 -3.73 -0.38 4.74
N ASN A 23 -3.02 -1.15 3.93
CA ASN A 23 -3.66 -1.99 2.93
C ASN A 23 -4.39 -3.18 3.57
N ASP A 24 -5.34 -3.73 2.83
CA ASP A 24 -6.03 -4.96 3.22
C ASP A 24 -5.19 -6.18 2.82
N GLY A 25 -4.30 -6.61 3.73
CA GLY A 25 -3.41 -7.76 3.54
C GLY A 25 -4.12 -9.06 3.19
N THR A 26 -5.39 -9.22 3.57
CA THR A 26 -6.19 -10.42 3.23
C THR A 26 -6.68 -10.42 1.79
N ARG A 27 -6.72 -9.24 1.15
CA ARG A 27 -7.16 -9.06 -0.24
C ARG A 27 -6.03 -8.75 -1.21
N ILE A 28 -4.78 -8.66 -0.76
CA ILE A 28 -3.61 -8.76 -1.64
C ILE A 28 -3.43 -10.24 -2.03
N HIS A 29 -4.51 -10.84 -2.51
CA HIS A 29 -4.52 -12.18 -3.04
C HIS A 29 -4.20 -12.07 -4.53
N GLU A 30 -3.30 -12.94 -4.96
CA GLU A 30 -2.99 -13.15 -6.36
C GLU A 30 -4.13 -13.92 -7.00
N ALA A 31 -4.97 -13.25 -7.79
CA ALA A 31 -5.80 -13.95 -8.76
C ALA A 31 -4.87 -14.37 -9.90
N GLY A 32 -4.45 -15.64 -9.91
CA GLY A 32 -3.49 -16.15 -10.87
C GLY A 32 -3.92 -17.47 -11.48
N GLY A 33 -3.29 -17.80 -12.60
CA GLY A 33 -3.34 -19.15 -13.14
C GLY A 33 -2.95 -19.24 -14.60
N ALA A 34 -3.17 -20.43 -15.15
CA ALA A 34 -2.74 -20.79 -16.49
C ALA A 34 -3.59 -20.05 -17.53
N ILE A 35 -2.92 -19.53 -18.56
CA ILE A 35 -3.59 -18.76 -19.61
C ILE A 35 -3.69 -19.52 -20.93
N ALA A 36 -4.67 -19.12 -21.74
CA ALA A 36 -4.58 -19.29 -23.18
C ALA A 36 -3.58 -18.28 -23.76
N GLU A 37 -3.00 -18.56 -24.93
CA GLU A 37 -2.08 -17.64 -25.59
C GLU A 37 -2.74 -16.28 -25.86
N HIS A 38 -2.03 -15.18 -25.54
CA HIS A 38 -2.43 -13.81 -25.88
C HIS A 38 -1.31 -13.10 -26.62
N ALA A 39 -1.64 -12.53 -27.77
CA ALA A 39 -0.69 -11.80 -28.60
C ALA A 39 -0.30 -10.44 -28.00
N VAL A 40 0.86 -9.93 -28.43
CA VAL A 40 1.24 -8.52 -28.26
C VAL A 40 0.09 -7.62 -28.74
N GLY A 41 -0.19 -6.54 -28.01
CA GLY A 41 -1.26 -5.63 -28.36
C GLY A 41 -2.62 -5.99 -27.76
N ALA A 42 -2.80 -7.19 -27.19
CA ALA A 42 -4.06 -7.57 -26.58
C ALA A 42 -4.36 -6.67 -25.36
N THR A 43 -5.62 -6.24 -25.26
CA THR A 43 -6.13 -5.45 -24.13
C THR A 43 -7.15 -6.22 -23.30
N LEU A 44 -7.59 -7.38 -23.79
CA LEU A 44 -8.44 -8.31 -23.07
C LEU A 44 -7.65 -9.61 -22.93
N ILE A 45 -7.43 -10.03 -21.68
CA ILE A 45 -6.76 -11.29 -21.38
C ILE A 45 -7.67 -12.16 -20.51
N ASN A 46 -7.50 -13.47 -20.66
CA ASN A 46 -8.26 -14.48 -19.94
C ASN A 46 -7.29 -15.50 -19.36
N PHE A 47 -7.49 -15.87 -18.09
CA PHE A 47 -6.77 -16.95 -17.45
C PHE A 47 -7.66 -17.76 -16.53
N ASP A 48 -7.29 -19.02 -16.33
CA ASP A 48 -7.96 -19.90 -15.40
C ASP A 48 -7.63 -19.46 -13.98
N CYS A 49 -8.64 -18.99 -13.24
CA CYS A 49 -8.48 -18.44 -11.91
C CYS A 49 -9.27 -19.31 -10.93
N ALA A 50 -8.56 -19.87 -9.94
CA ALA A 50 -9.19 -20.67 -8.89
C ALA A 50 -10.00 -19.82 -7.89
N ASP A 51 -9.74 -18.51 -7.84
CA ASP A 51 -10.36 -17.59 -6.89
C ASP A 51 -11.69 -17.02 -7.38
N VAL A 52 -12.56 -16.70 -6.42
CA VAL A 52 -13.78 -15.92 -6.67
C VAL A 52 -13.42 -14.44 -6.65
N VAL A 53 -13.42 -13.81 -7.82
CA VAL A 53 -13.14 -12.37 -7.97
C VAL A 53 -14.44 -11.63 -8.22
N ALA A 54 -14.71 -10.62 -7.39
CA ALA A 54 -15.82 -9.69 -7.59
C ALA A 54 -15.62 -8.86 -8.87
N GLU A 55 -16.71 -8.42 -9.47
CA GLU A 55 -16.66 -7.47 -10.58
C GLU A 55 -15.87 -6.22 -10.19
N ASN A 56 -14.90 -5.84 -11.02
CA ASN A 56 -13.97 -4.74 -10.79
C ASN A 56 -13.18 -4.80 -9.47
N GLY A 57 -13.13 -5.97 -8.81
CA GLY A 57 -12.34 -6.17 -7.59
C GLY A 57 -10.84 -5.94 -7.77
N LEU A 58 -10.33 -6.07 -9.00
CA LEU A 58 -8.91 -5.87 -9.34
C LEU A 58 -8.64 -4.52 -10.03
N GLN A 59 -9.65 -3.67 -10.18
CA GLN A 59 -9.52 -2.40 -10.89
C GLN A 59 -8.43 -1.50 -10.28
N GLY A 60 -7.61 -0.90 -11.15
CA GLY A 60 -6.50 -0.02 -10.74
C GLY A 60 -5.29 -0.77 -10.18
N GLY A 61 -5.36 -2.09 -10.11
CA GLY A 61 -4.26 -2.98 -9.77
C GLY A 61 -3.38 -3.32 -10.98
N TYR A 62 -2.71 -4.48 -10.90
CA TYR A 62 -1.73 -4.91 -11.89
C TYR A 62 -1.89 -6.38 -12.26
N VAL A 63 -1.70 -6.67 -13.54
CA VAL A 63 -1.31 -8.00 -14.02
C VAL A 63 0.20 -8.03 -14.14
N CYS A 64 0.82 -9.03 -13.53
CA CYS A 64 2.26 -9.22 -13.46
C CYS A 64 2.65 -10.52 -14.15
N ARG A 65 3.72 -10.42 -14.93
CA ARG A 65 4.47 -11.57 -15.46
C ARG A 65 5.86 -11.55 -14.84
N TYR A 66 6.27 -12.68 -14.27
CA TYR A 66 7.52 -12.79 -13.50
C TYR A 66 8.70 -13.35 -14.29
N VAL A 67 8.44 -13.99 -15.42
CA VAL A 67 9.49 -14.53 -16.29
C VAL A 67 9.87 -13.54 -17.39
N ALA A 68 11.10 -13.64 -17.89
CA ALA A 68 11.62 -12.71 -18.88
C ALA A 68 10.92 -12.85 -20.25
N PRO A 69 10.63 -11.75 -20.97
CA PRO A 69 10.57 -10.36 -20.48
C PRO A 69 9.45 -10.12 -19.45
N ALA A 70 9.82 -9.76 -18.22
CA ALA A 70 8.86 -9.48 -17.15
C ALA A 70 8.11 -8.17 -17.43
N PHE A 71 6.84 -8.09 -17.03
CA PHE A 71 6.05 -6.87 -17.18
C PHE A 71 5.05 -6.67 -16.04
N ARG A 72 4.58 -5.43 -15.92
CA ARG A 72 3.37 -5.08 -15.18
C ARG A 72 2.44 -4.27 -16.06
N CYS A 73 1.18 -4.70 -16.21
CA CYS A 73 0.15 -3.98 -16.95
C CYS A 73 -0.95 -3.54 -15.98
N ARG A 74 -1.45 -2.31 -16.13
CA ARG A 74 -2.54 -1.82 -15.27
C ARG A 74 -3.87 -2.46 -15.66
N ILE A 75 -4.65 -2.82 -14.65
CA ILE A 75 -6.01 -3.35 -14.82
C ILE A 75 -7.00 -2.18 -14.95
N LYS A 76 -7.74 -2.13 -16.05
CA LYS A 76 -8.84 -1.18 -16.26
C LYS A 76 -10.13 -1.68 -15.60
N SER A 77 -10.43 -2.97 -15.76
CA SER A 77 -11.61 -3.63 -15.23
C SER A 77 -11.44 -5.15 -15.27
N ASN A 78 -12.27 -5.86 -14.50
CA ASN A 78 -12.38 -7.32 -14.58
C ASN A 78 -13.85 -7.74 -14.44
N LEU A 79 -14.24 -8.81 -15.12
CA LEU A 79 -15.55 -9.41 -14.91
C LEU A 79 -15.58 -10.18 -13.58
N LYS A 80 -16.78 -10.36 -13.03
CA LYS A 80 -17.00 -11.28 -11.92
C LYS A 80 -16.67 -12.71 -12.38
N THR A 81 -15.94 -13.46 -11.57
CA THR A 81 -15.73 -14.92 -11.75
C THR A 81 -16.17 -15.67 -10.50
N ALA A 82 -16.69 -16.89 -10.68
CA ALA A 82 -17.09 -17.78 -9.60
C ALA A 82 -16.13 -18.97 -9.44
N ALA A 83 -14.85 -18.76 -9.80
CA ALA A 83 -13.84 -19.75 -10.19
C ALA A 83 -13.97 -20.21 -11.65
N GLY A 84 -12.83 -20.35 -12.34
CA GLY A 84 -12.71 -20.58 -13.78
C GLY A 84 -12.16 -19.36 -14.52
N ILE A 85 -12.62 -19.12 -15.74
CA ILE A 85 -12.03 -18.06 -16.59
C ILE A 85 -12.30 -16.67 -16.01
N LEU A 86 -11.23 -15.98 -15.61
CA LEU A 86 -11.24 -14.57 -15.26
C LEU A 86 -10.85 -13.72 -16.47
N ALA A 87 -11.77 -12.85 -16.90
CA ALA A 87 -11.52 -11.88 -17.97
C ALA A 87 -11.08 -10.53 -17.39
N ILE A 88 -9.90 -10.07 -17.80
CA ILE A 88 -9.32 -8.79 -17.40
C ILE A 88 -9.12 -7.90 -18.62
N THR A 89 -9.65 -6.68 -18.53
CA THR A 89 -9.35 -5.62 -19.48
C THR A 89 -8.19 -4.80 -18.94
N LEU A 90 -7.10 -4.74 -19.71
CA LEU A 90 -5.92 -3.93 -19.42
C LEU A 90 -6.14 -2.48 -19.86
N ARG A 91 -5.50 -1.56 -19.14
CA ARG A 91 -5.49 -0.13 -19.50
C ARG A 91 -4.61 0.12 -20.72
N ASP A 92 -3.46 -0.53 -20.73
CA ASP A 92 -2.46 -0.45 -21.80
C ASP A 92 -2.30 -1.85 -22.40
N PRO A 93 -2.08 -1.95 -23.72
CA PRO A 93 -1.96 -3.24 -24.39
C PRO A 93 -0.77 -4.06 -23.89
N LEU A 94 -0.84 -5.39 -24.03
CA LEU A 94 0.26 -6.28 -23.68
C LEU A 94 1.53 -5.93 -24.45
N PRO A 95 2.69 -5.79 -23.77
CA PRO A 95 3.95 -5.45 -24.41
C PRO A 95 4.61 -6.65 -25.09
N VAL A 96 4.22 -7.88 -24.70
CA VAL A 96 4.84 -9.14 -25.12
C VAL A 96 3.77 -10.21 -25.26
N VAL A 97 4.04 -11.26 -26.04
CA VAL A 97 3.18 -12.45 -26.09
C VAL A 97 3.22 -13.11 -24.71
N ILE A 98 2.05 -13.57 -24.23
CA ILE A 98 1.99 -14.47 -23.09
C ILE A 98 1.63 -15.85 -23.63
N GLY A 99 2.49 -16.83 -23.35
CA GLY A 99 2.39 -18.17 -23.92
C GLY A 99 1.30 -19.01 -23.26
N VAL A 100 0.88 -20.09 -23.93
CA VAL A 100 0.00 -21.10 -23.32
C VAL A 100 0.61 -21.66 -22.04
N THR A 101 -0.23 -21.89 -21.03
CA THR A 101 0.14 -22.44 -19.69
C THR A 101 1.10 -21.56 -18.89
N GLU A 102 1.35 -20.34 -19.33
CA GLU A 102 2.15 -19.40 -18.58
C GLU A 102 1.41 -18.92 -17.33
N TRP A 103 2.12 -18.87 -16.19
CA TRP A 103 1.58 -18.37 -14.94
C TRP A 103 1.67 -16.85 -14.91
N ILE A 104 0.52 -16.19 -14.76
CA ILE A 104 0.43 -14.75 -14.50
C ILE A 104 -0.36 -14.49 -13.23
N ALA A 105 -0.08 -13.34 -12.62
CA ALA A 105 -0.62 -12.93 -11.33
C ALA A 105 -1.36 -11.61 -11.48
N ALA A 106 -2.59 -11.51 -10.98
CA ALA A 106 -3.32 -10.25 -10.89
C ALA A 106 -3.51 -9.83 -9.43
N TYR A 107 -3.16 -8.58 -9.14
CA TYR A 107 -3.29 -7.97 -7.81
C TYR A 107 -4.25 -6.80 -7.88
N PRO A 108 -5.11 -6.59 -6.86
CA PRO A 108 -5.91 -5.38 -6.76
C PRO A 108 -5.05 -4.15 -6.44
N SER A 109 -5.63 -2.96 -6.57
CA SER A 109 -4.94 -1.74 -6.15
C SER A 109 -4.79 -1.71 -4.63
N ILE A 110 -3.58 -1.45 -4.14
CA ILE A 110 -3.31 -1.24 -2.71
C ILE A 110 -4.03 0.00 -2.14
N TYR A 111 -4.57 0.88 -3.00
CA TYR A 111 -5.34 2.07 -2.61
C TYR A 111 -6.86 1.88 -2.69
N SER A 112 -7.33 0.73 -3.18
CA SER A 112 -8.77 0.45 -3.34
C SER A 112 -9.49 0.14 -2.03
N ARG A 113 -8.73 -0.11 -0.94
CA ARG A 113 -9.26 -0.51 0.34
C ARG A 113 -8.27 -0.24 1.47
N ILE A 114 -8.31 0.97 1.99
CA ILE A 114 -7.49 1.38 3.13
C ILE A 114 -8.24 1.10 4.42
N LEU A 115 -7.56 0.44 5.35
CA LEU A 115 -8.05 0.05 6.66
C LEU A 115 -7.36 0.85 7.75
N LYS A 116 -7.99 0.89 8.92
CA LYS A 116 -7.29 1.26 10.15
C LYS A 116 -6.48 0.04 10.59
N ALA A 117 -5.28 0.24 11.11
CA ALA A 117 -4.57 -0.88 11.70
C ALA A 117 -5.28 -1.44 12.94
N GLY A 118 -5.23 -2.76 13.09
CA GLY A 118 -5.83 -3.53 14.19
C GLY A 118 -4.94 -3.67 15.44
N GLY A 119 -3.80 -2.98 15.50
CA GLY A 119 -2.82 -3.12 16.58
C GLY A 119 -1.72 -4.15 16.30
N VAL A 120 -0.74 -4.22 17.22
CA VAL A 120 0.55 -4.96 17.13
C VAL A 120 0.40 -6.50 16.99
N SER A 121 -0.81 -7.02 16.82
CA SER A 121 -1.03 -8.44 16.70
C SER A 121 -0.50 -8.96 15.36
N ALA A 122 0.55 -9.78 15.42
CA ALA A 122 1.06 -10.59 14.32
C ALA A 122 -0.02 -11.51 13.67
N ALA A 123 -1.20 -11.65 14.28
CA ALA A 123 -2.34 -12.35 13.70
C ALA A 123 -3.17 -11.50 12.72
N ALA A 124 -2.89 -10.19 12.55
CA ALA A 124 -3.64 -9.29 11.67
C ALA A 124 -3.36 -9.50 10.17
N GLY A 125 -2.49 -10.45 9.80
CA GLY A 125 -2.04 -10.65 8.42
C GLY A 125 -1.00 -9.62 7.99
N PHE A 126 -0.36 -9.86 6.84
CA PHE A 126 0.66 -8.97 6.29
C PHE A 126 0.03 -7.65 5.82
N MET A 127 -0.05 -6.64 6.69
CA MET A 127 -0.52 -5.29 6.35
C MET A 127 0.66 -4.31 6.24
N ALA A 128 0.62 -3.43 5.25
CA ALA A 128 1.60 -2.38 5.00
C ALA A 128 0.92 -1.01 5.02
N VAL A 129 1.62 0.01 5.53
CA VAL A 129 1.17 1.40 5.44
C VAL A 129 1.42 1.91 4.02
N VAL A 130 0.37 2.38 3.35
CA VAL A 130 0.44 2.79 1.94
C VAL A 130 0.24 4.28 1.71
N CYS A 131 -0.35 4.98 2.67
CA CYS A 131 -0.50 6.44 2.63
C CYS A 131 -0.79 7.02 4.01
N VAL A 132 -0.74 8.34 4.14
CA VAL A 132 -1.17 9.11 5.33
C VAL A 132 -2.28 10.08 4.91
N PRO A 133 -3.48 10.06 5.51
CA PRO A 133 -4.49 11.07 5.24
C PRO A 133 -4.15 12.37 6.00
N LEU A 134 -4.44 13.52 5.37
CA LEU A 134 -4.22 14.85 5.97
C LEU A 134 -5.42 15.37 6.77
N ILE A 135 -6.52 14.62 6.76
CA ILE A 135 -7.75 14.89 7.52
C ILE A 135 -8.32 13.55 8.01
N ASP A 136 -9.23 13.60 8.97
CA ASP A 136 -10.00 12.42 9.35
C ASP A 136 -10.89 11.99 8.18
N VAL A 137 -10.87 10.69 7.86
CA VAL A 137 -11.63 10.09 6.77
C VAL A 137 -12.61 9.09 7.34
N ALA A 138 -13.91 9.30 7.10
CA ALA A 138 -14.94 8.33 7.45
C ALA A 138 -14.89 7.09 6.55
N ALA A 139 -15.31 5.94 7.08
CA ALA A 139 -15.45 4.73 6.28
C ALA A 139 -16.40 4.95 5.08
N GLY A 140 -16.08 4.32 3.96
CA GLY A 140 -16.84 4.42 2.71
C GLY A 140 -16.57 5.68 1.89
N ARG A 141 -15.52 6.44 2.20
CA ARG A 141 -15.18 7.68 1.50
C ARG A 141 -13.89 7.55 0.69
N TYR A 142 -13.86 8.26 -0.43
CA TYR A 142 -12.64 8.46 -1.20
C TYR A 142 -11.86 9.65 -0.64
N PHE A 143 -10.53 9.57 -0.70
CA PHE A 143 -9.63 10.62 -0.21
C PHE A 143 -8.30 10.61 -0.97
N TRP A 144 -7.54 11.69 -0.83
CA TRP A 144 -6.16 11.76 -1.30
C TRP A 144 -5.23 11.47 -0.13
N GLY A 145 -4.54 10.34 -0.19
CA GLY A 145 -3.54 9.96 0.81
C GLY A 145 -2.14 10.41 0.37
N LEU A 146 -1.41 11.07 1.27
CA LEU A 146 -0.02 11.45 1.08
C LEU A 146 0.87 10.20 1.06
N THR A 147 1.77 10.08 0.09
CA THR A 147 2.74 8.97 -0.01
C THR A 147 4.19 9.45 0.01
N TRP A 148 4.40 10.75 -0.21
CA TRP A 148 5.69 11.43 -0.13
C TRP A 148 5.44 12.90 0.20
N GLY A 149 6.26 13.50 1.06
CA GLY A 149 6.13 14.91 1.43
C GLY A 149 6.07 15.15 2.94
N PRO A 150 6.10 16.42 3.38
CA PRO A 150 6.07 16.79 4.79
C PRO A 150 4.69 16.55 5.43
N PHE A 151 4.66 15.96 6.64
CA PHE A 151 3.45 15.91 7.47
C PHE A 151 3.78 15.93 8.97
N PRO A 152 2.91 16.49 9.82
CA PRO A 152 3.01 16.33 11.27
C PRO A 152 2.48 14.95 11.66
N GLY A 153 3.36 14.06 12.08
CA GLY A 153 2.96 12.70 12.46
C GLY A 153 2.76 12.56 13.98
N PRO A 154 1.67 11.89 14.42
CA PRO A 154 1.42 11.65 15.83
C PRO A 154 2.43 10.66 16.39
N CYS A 155 2.96 10.96 17.57
CA CYS A 155 3.81 10.03 18.33
C CYS A 155 2.95 8.91 18.91
N GLY A 156 3.33 7.66 18.61
CA GLY A 156 2.72 6.50 19.24
C GLY A 156 3.16 6.34 20.68
N ILE A 157 2.45 5.50 21.43
CA ILE A 157 2.78 5.21 22.84
C ILE A 157 4.19 4.60 23.01
N TYR A 158 4.68 3.92 21.97
CA TYR A 158 6.01 3.31 21.91
C TYR A 158 7.09 4.26 21.38
N GLY A 159 6.73 5.50 21.06
CA GLY A 159 7.61 6.51 20.48
C GLY A 159 7.34 7.87 21.09
N ASN A 160 7.67 8.05 22.37
CA ASN A 160 7.56 9.37 23.01
C ASN A 160 8.80 10.23 22.70
N LEU A 161 8.60 11.54 22.56
CA LEU A 161 9.66 12.54 22.34
C LEU A 161 10.56 12.21 21.12
N ILE A 162 9.96 11.76 20.02
CA ILE A 162 10.66 11.55 18.73
C ILE A 162 11.43 12.82 18.36
N GLY A 163 12.68 12.70 17.90
CA GLY A 163 13.50 13.87 17.58
C GLY A 163 14.04 14.66 18.78
N LYS A 164 13.87 14.19 20.02
CA LYS A 164 14.47 14.83 21.21
C LYS A 164 15.98 14.93 21.13
N THR A 165 16.63 13.90 20.58
CA THR A 165 18.09 13.84 20.42
C THR A 165 18.48 13.76 18.95
N ALA A 166 19.70 14.20 18.64
CA ALA A 166 20.24 14.22 17.27
C ALA A 166 20.19 12.86 16.56
N GLY A 167 20.26 11.75 17.31
CA GLY A 167 20.23 10.39 16.76
C GLY A 167 18.83 9.86 16.41
N GLN A 168 17.76 10.54 16.83
CA GLN A 168 16.37 10.08 16.69
C GLN A 168 15.69 10.66 15.45
N ARG A 169 16.38 10.66 14.30
CA ARG A 169 15.86 11.29 13.07
C ARG A 169 15.05 10.33 12.19
N THR A 170 15.37 9.05 12.19
CA THR A 170 14.65 8.03 11.40
C THR A 170 13.40 7.55 12.12
N VAL A 171 12.26 7.59 11.43
CA VAL A 171 10.96 7.22 11.98
C VAL A 171 10.32 6.07 11.22
N HIS A 172 9.55 5.26 11.95
CA HIS A 172 8.78 4.13 11.44
C HIS A 172 7.31 4.30 11.81
N PHE A 173 6.44 3.57 11.12
CA PHE A 173 5.08 3.32 11.56
C PHE A 173 5.05 2.10 12.48
N ASP A 174 4.33 2.22 13.57
CA ASP A 174 4.04 1.11 14.45
C ASP A 174 2.82 0.28 13.98
N GLY A 175 2.44 -0.71 14.79
CA GLY A 175 1.29 -1.59 14.56
C GLY A 175 -0.09 -0.91 14.55
N VAL A 176 -0.19 0.38 14.86
CA VAL A 176 -1.43 1.17 14.77
C VAL A 176 -1.36 2.30 13.74
N GLY A 177 -0.19 2.54 13.15
CA GLY A 177 0.05 3.60 12.18
C GLY A 177 0.51 4.92 12.80
N GLU A 178 0.93 4.91 14.06
CA GLU A 178 1.56 6.07 14.71
C GLU A 178 3.09 6.03 14.52
N LEU A 179 3.75 7.17 14.75
CA LEU A 179 5.19 7.27 14.59
C LEU A 179 5.95 6.76 15.80
N VAL A 180 7.10 6.14 15.52
CA VAL A 180 8.08 5.65 16.50
C VAL A 180 9.51 5.87 15.98
N TYR A 181 10.50 6.00 16.88
CA TYR A 181 11.92 6.20 16.51
C TYR A 181 12.77 4.95 16.79
N ARG A 182 13.85 4.76 16.03
CA ARG A 182 14.86 3.70 16.28
C ARG A 182 16.09 4.29 17.00
N PRO A 183 16.72 3.63 17.99
CA PRO A 183 16.50 2.25 18.48
C PRO A 183 15.59 2.13 19.70
N GLY A 184 14.72 3.11 19.96
CA GLY A 184 13.88 3.16 21.17
C GLY A 184 12.74 2.15 21.21
N SER A 185 12.67 1.25 20.23
CA SER A 185 11.95 0.00 20.32
C SER A 185 12.34 -0.78 21.58
N GLU A 186 11.48 -0.82 22.59
CA GLU A 186 11.62 -1.85 23.59
C GLU A 186 11.38 -3.23 22.94
N ALA A 187 12.00 -4.29 23.46
CA ALA A 187 12.22 -5.59 22.81
C ALA A 187 10.98 -6.38 22.33
N THR A 188 9.76 -5.82 22.43
CA THR A 188 8.47 -6.39 21.99
C THR A 188 7.97 -5.77 20.69
N ASP A 189 8.92 -5.45 19.81
CA ASP A 189 8.81 -4.32 18.91
C ASP A 189 7.65 -4.36 17.90
N ALA A 190 6.84 -3.30 17.95
CA ALA A 190 5.68 -3.02 17.11
C ALA A 190 6.04 -2.34 15.78
N HIS A 191 7.30 -2.41 15.35
CA HIS A 191 7.80 -1.72 14.16
C HIS A 191 7.44 -2.51 12.90
N LEU A 192 6.49 -1.99 12.12
CA LEU A 192 6.07 -2.65 10.89
C LEU A 192 6.84 -2.13 9.67
N GLN A 193 6.96 -0.81 9.52
CA GLN A 193 7.42 -0.23 8.24
C GLN A 193 8.15 1.11 8.41
N PRO A 194 9.27 1.34 7.71
CA PRO A 194 9.89 2.66 7.62
C PRO A 194 8.91 3.72 7.10
N ALA A 195 8.85 4.86 7.78
CA ALA A 195 7.98 5.97 7.40
C ALA A 195 8.77 7.08 6.68
N GLY A 196 9.98 7.40 7.16
CA GLY A 196 10.80 8.47 6.63
C GLY A 196 11.73 9.06 7.69
N TYR A 197 11.89 10.38 7.69
CA TYR A 197 12.79 11.07 8.61
C TYR A 197 12.26 12.42 9.06
N LEU A 198 12.66 12.87 10.25
CA LEU A 198 12.35 14.21 10.75
C LEU A 198 13.11 15.29 9.99
N LEU A 199 12.43 16.40 9.68
CA LEU A 199 13.04 17.59 9.07
C LEU A 199 13.87 18.42 10.06
N PHE A 200 13.79 18.07 11.35
CA PHE A 200 14.60 18.53 12.46
C PHE A 200 16.08 18.81 12.15
N ASP A 201 16.63 19.89 12.71
CA ASP A 201 17.99 20.40 12.47
C ASP A 201 19.11 19.75 13.31
N GLY A 202 18.78 18.83 14.22
CA GLY A 202 19.76 18.10 15.03
C GLY A 202 20.02 18.66 16.44
N ARG A 203 19.35 19.74 16.87
CA ARG A 203 19.51 20.32 18.22
C ARG A 203 18.66 19.64 19.30
N VAL A 204 19.22 19.28 20.45
CA VAL A 204 18.44 18.67 21.54
C VAL A 204 17.18 19.49 21.87
N LEU A 205 16.00 18.88 21.72
CA LEU A 205 14.70 19.50 22.00
C LEU A 205 14.14 18.97 23.30
N THR A 206 13.52 19.83 24.12
CA THR A 206 12.86 19.39 25.36
C THR A 206 11.74 18.39 25.09
N TYR A 207 11.00 18.59 23.98
CA TYR A 207 9.77 17.87 23.66
C TYR A 207 9.82 17.04 22.36
N GLY A 208 10.95 17.03 21.65
CA GLY A 208 11.06 16.39 20.34
C GLY A 208 10.50 17.20 19.17
N ASP A 209 10.42 16.58 17.99
CA ASP A 209 9.88 17.10 16.73
C ASP A 209 9.00 16.02 16.07
N GLN A 210 7.99 16.45 15.34
CA GLN A 210 6.98 15.60 14.69
C GLN A 210 6.83 15.90 13.21
N LEU A 211 7.55 16.88 12.66
CA LEU A 211 7.51 17.15 11.23
C LEU A 211 8.38 16.16 10.47
N VAL A 212 7.73 15.22 9.79
CA VAL A 212 8.36 14.13 9.05
C VAL A 212 8.29 14.38 7.56
N MET A 213 9.41 14.12 6.88
CA MET A 213 9.41 13.87 5.45
C MET A 213 9.03 12.41 5.18
N LEU A 214 7.81 12.18 4.70
CA LEU A 214 7.27 10.85 4.39
C LEU A 214 7.94 10.25 3.16
N GLN A 215 8.19 8.94 3.19
CA GLN A 215 8.88 8.21 2.14
C GLN A 215 8.27 6.82 1.82
N LEU A 216 6.95 6.75 1.60
CA LEU A 216 6.24 5.48 1.32
C LEU A 216 6.33 5.06 -0.15
N ALA A 217 6.16 6.01 -1.07
CA ALA A 217 6.25 5.78 -2.50
C ALA A 217 6.72 7.08 -3.20
N PRO A 218 8.04 7.25 -3.41
CA PRO A 218 8.60 8.38 -4.15
C PRO A 218 8.10 8.46 -5.59
#